data_AF-A0A7J4TDL2-F1
#
_entry.id   AF-A0A7J4TDL2-F1
#
_cell.length_a   1.000
_cell.length_b   1.000
_cell.length_c   1.000
_cell.angle_alpha   90.00
_cell.angle_beta   90.00
_cell.angle_gamma   90.00
#
_symmetry.space_group_name_H-M   'P 1'
#
loop_
_entity.id
_entity.type
_entity.pdbx_description
1 polymer ?
#
loop_
_entity_poly.entity_id
_entity_poly.type
_entity_poly.pdbx_seq_one_letter_code
_entity_poly.pdbx_strand_id
1 'polypeptide(L)' 'MKDRITITIDRKLLTWLDGKVDEHVFANRSHGFEYLIAKALKEEKQ' A
#
# COMPACT_ATOMS: atom_id res chain seq x y z
N MET A 1 -14.83 10.32 0.80
CA MET A 1 -15.20 8.99 1.31
C MET A 1 -14.15 8.00 0.86
N LYS A 2 -13.82 6.99 1.67
CA LYS A 2 -12.93 5.89 1.28
C LYS A 2 -13.74 4.61 1.29
N ASP A 3 -13.64 3.82 0.21
CA ASP A 3 -14.30 2.52 0.11
C ASP A 3 -13.40 1.42 0.70
N ARG A 4 -14.01 0.46 1.38
CA ARG A 4 -13.29 -0.72 1.90
C ARG A 4 -13.26 -1.79 0.83
N ILE A 5 -12.06 -2.21 0.45
CA ILE A 5 -11.84 -3.33 -0.46
C ILE A 5 -11.21 -4.51 0.29
N THR A 6 -11.48 -5.72 -0.19
CA THR A 6 -10.77 -6.94 0.22
C THR A 6 -10.00 -7.45 -0.99
N ILE A 7 -8.71 -7.74 -0.81
CA ILE A 7 -7.83 -8.15 -1.91
C ILE A 7 -7.02 -9.39 -1.50
N THR A 8 -6.67 -10.20 -2.49
CA THR A 8 -5.67 -11.26 -2.35
C THR A 8 -4.36 -10.75 -2.95
N ILE A 9 -3.28 -10.80 -2.18
CA ILE A 9 -1.94 -10.36 -2.62
C ILE A 9 -0.89 -11.39 -2.25
N ASP A 10 0.23 -11.38 -2.96
CA ASP A 10 1.36 -12.25 -2.63
C ASP A 10 1.85 -12.00 -1.20
N ARG A 11 2.18 -13.08 -0.48
CA ARG A 11 2.59 -13.00 0.92
C ARG A 11 3.84 -12.17 1.11
N LYS A 12 4.79 -12.19 0.17
CA LYS A 12 6.02 -11.38 0.27
C LYS A 12 5.72 -9.90 0.19
N LEU A 13 4.76 -9.51 -0.67
CA LEU A 13 4.32 -8.12 -0.77
C LEU A 13 3.61 -7.65 0.51
N LEU A 14 2.76 -8.51 1.09
CA LEU A 14 2.11 -8.21 2.37
C LEU A 14 3.13 -8.05 3.49
N THR A 15 4.10 -8.96 3.61
CA THR A 15 5.14 -8.89 4.63
C THR A 15 6.02 -7.65 4.47
N TRP A 16 6.35 -7.26 3.23
CA TRP A 16 7.07 -6.03 2.97
C TRP A 16 6.26 -4.79 3.39
N LEU A 17 4.96 -4.77 3.07
CA LEU A 17 4.07 -3.68 3.46
C LEU A 17 3.95 -3.55 4.98
N ASP A 18 3.84 -4.68 5.68
CA ASP A 18 3.79 -4.75 7.14
C ASP A 18 5.06 -4.18 7.78
N GLY A 19 6.24 -4.57 7.28
CA GLY A 19 7.50 -4.00 7.75
C GLY A 19 7.57 -2.48 7.61
N LYS A 20 6.98 -1.92 6.55
CA LYS A 20 6.90 -0.46 6.36
C LYS A 20 5.90 0.23 7.31
N VAL A 21 4.88 -0.48 7.78
CA VAL A 21 4.02 0.01 8.85
C VAL A 21 4.77 0.00 10.18
N ASP A 22 5.52 -1.07 10.47
CA ASP A 22 6.32 -1.20 11.70
C ASP A 22 7.46 -0.17 11.77
N GLU A 23 8.08 0.14 10.62
CA GLU A 23 9.08 1.22 10.48
C GLU A 23 8.47 2.64 10.58
N HIS A 24 7.17 2.77 10.83
CA HIS A 24 6.43 4.04 10.85
C HIS A 24 6.48 4.84 9.53
N VAL A 25 6.81 4.19 8.40
CA VAL A 25 6.74 4.79 7.06
C VAL A 25 5.27 4.96 6.65
N PHE A 26 4.41 4.00 7.01
CA PHE A 26 2.98 4.06 6.77
C PHE A 26 2.19 4.00 8.08
N ALA A 27 1.12 4.80 8.18
CA ALA A 27 0.23 4.77 9.35
C ALA A 27 -0.53 3.45 9.52
N ASN A 28 -0.82 2.75 8.42
CA ASN A 28 -1.45 1.42 8.39
C ASN A 28 -1.35 0.82 6.97
N ARG A 29 -1.76 -0.45 6.81
CA ARG A 29 -1.78 -1.15 5.52
C ARG A 29 -2.58 -0.41 4.45
N SER A 30 -3.75 0.14 4.79
CA SER A 30 -4.59 0.85 3.82
C SER A 30 -3.91 2.13 3.31
N HIS A 31 -3.27 2.88 4.21
CA HIS A 31 -2.49 4.07 3.86
C HIS A 31 -1.30 3.71 2.97
N GLY A 32 -0.55 2.66 3.32
CA GLY A 32 0.57 2.20 2.50
C GLY A 32 0.13 1.73 1.12
N PHE A 33 -0.95 0.96 1.04
CA PHE A 33 -1.51 0.50 -0.22
C PHE A 33 -1.99 1.66 -1.11
N GLU A 34 -2.73 2.62 -0.54
CA GLU A 34 -3.20 3.82 -1.23
C GLU A 34 -2.03 4.66 -1.77
N TYR A 35 -0.99 4.86 -0.95
CA TYR A 35 0.22 5.57 -1.36
C TYR A 35 0.93 4.88 -2.53
N LEU A 36 1.08 3.55 -2.47
CA LEU A 36 1.75 2.77 -3.51
C LEU A 36 1.00 2.82 -4.84
N ILE A 37 -0.33 2.71 -4.82
CA ILE A 37 -1.16 2.85 -6.03
C ILE A 37 -1.05 4.27 -6.58
N ALA A 38 -1.12 5.30 -5.73
CA ALA A 38 -0.98 6.68 -6.16
C ALA A 38 0.40 6.96 -6.77
N LYS A 39 1.46 6.32 -6.25
CA LYS A 39 2.81 6.39 -6.79
C LYS A 39 2.89 5.73 -8.17
N ALA A 40 2.40 4.50 -8.31
CA ALA A 40 2.37 3.79 -9.60
C ALA A 40 1.59 4.59 -10.67
N LEU A 41 0.46 5.20 -10.30
CA LEU A 41 -0.32 6.06 -11.20
C LEU A 41 0.47 7.29 -11.69
N LYS A 42 1.35 7.85 -10.85
CA LYS A 42 2.21 8.97 -11.24
C LYS A 42 3.32 8.51 -12.19
N GLU A 43 3.90 7.34 -11.93
CA GLU A 43 4.95 6.75 -12.78
C GLU A 43 4.42 6.35 -14.15
N GLU A 44 3.16 5.90 -14.27
CA GLU A 44 2.52 5.57 -15.57
C GLU A 44 2.21 6.81 -16.42
N LYS A 45 2.02 7.97 -15.79
CA LYS A 45 1.72 9.24 -16.48
C LYS A 45 2.98 10.01 -16.90
N GLN A 46 4.16 9.54 -16.52
CA GLN A 46 5.47 10.09 -16.93
C GLN A 46 6.00 9.36 -18.16
#